data_AF-A0A524LQM3-F1
#
_entry.id   AF-A0A524LQM3-F1
#
_cell.length_a   1.000
_cell.length_b   1.000
_cell.length_c   1.000
_cell.angle_alpha   90.00
_cell.angle_beta   90.00
_cell.angle_gamma   90.00
#
_symmetry.space_group_name_H-M   'P 1'
#
loop_
_entity.id
_entity.type
_entity.pdbx_description
1 polymer ?
#
loop_
_entity_poly.entity_id
_entity_poly.type
_entity_poly.pdbx_seq_one_letter_code
_entity_poly.pdbx_strand_id
1 'polypeptide(L)'
;MEKLQVTDKLPRYIQVHSTLEFTRLVCALERAPRVSFLHDYLGKKILSVQMDVLKEKPIVYYTHLENHGHYLCYGLKGGKEESKIVDTTSDASKLYSPIVRIKSLPKTLQPGNGTLDRYQPIELEDMSSLAKLTWGMEEIPFPLFLFPHNDKWLIGVFMNFNDEGTSYFCHVVLDSDP
;
A
#
# COMPACT_ATOMS: atom_id res chain seq x y z
N MET A 1 -0.58 29.33 29.88
CA MET A 1 -0.50 28.97 28.45
C MET A 1 0.17 27.62 28.34
N GLU A 2 -0.63 26.55 28.22
CA GLU A 2 -0.11 25.23 27.85
C GLU A 2 0.48 25.34 26.43
N LYS A 3 1.77 25.02 26.28
CA LYS A 3 2.34 24.81 24.96
C LYS A 3 1.68 23.53 24.42
N LEU A 4 0.80 23.68 23.42
CA LEU A 4 0.35 22.56 22.60
C LEU A 4 1.59 21.85 22.05
N GLN A 5 1.91 20.72 22.66
CA GLN A 5 3.02 19.87 22.23
C GLN A 5 2.56 19.22 20.93
N VAL A 6 3.01 19.77 19.80
CA VAL A 6 2.73 19.19 18.48
C VAL A 6 3.35 17.80 18.47
N THR A 7 2.49 16.80 18.61
CA THR A 7 2.92 15.40 18.62
C THR A 7 3.02 15.00 17.15
N ASP A 8 4.24 14.81 16.66
CA ASP A 8 4.49 14.34 15.30
C ASP A 8 3.82 12.96 15.09
N LYS A 9 2.82 12.88 14.21
CA LYS A 9 2.11 11.64 13.87
C LYS A 9 2.51 11.06 12.51
N LEU A 10 3.59 11.58 11.90
CA LEU A 10 3.99 11.16 10.57
C LEU A 10 4.49 9.70 10.56
N PRO A 11 4.31 8.99 9.42
CA PRO A 11 4.81 7.64 9.28
C PRO A 11 6.32 7.55 9.46
N ARG A 12 6.78 6.49 10.14
CA ARG A 12 8.21 6.17 10.25
C ARG A 12 8.55 5.04 9.29
N TYR A 13 9.44 5.34 8.35
CA TYR A 13 9.94 4.38 7.38
C TYR A 13 11.17 3.65 7.92
N ILE A 14 11.15 2.31 7.86
CA ILE A 14 12.24 1.42 8.28
C ILE A 14 12.62 0.55 7.10
N GLN A 15 13.86 0.68 6.65
CA GLN A 15 14.37 -0.15 5.56
C GLN A 15 14.67 -1.56 6.10
N VAL A 16 14.21 -2.59 5.42
CA VAL A 16 14.62 -3.97 5.70
C VAL A 16 15.92 -4.32 4.98
N HIS A 17 16.59 -5.39 5.43
CA HIS A 17 17.92 -5.74 4.92
C HIS A 17 17.95 -6.11 3.43
N SER A 18 16.89 -6.76 2.92
CA SER A 18 16.82 -7.21 1.53
C SER A 18 15.39 -7.37 1.04
N THR A 19 15.21 -7.49 -0.27
CA THR A 19 13.91 -7.81 -0.88
C THR A 19 13.37 -9.17 -0.43
N LEU A 20 14.24 -10.15 -0.15
CA LEU A 20 13.82 -11.42 0.44
C LEU A 20 13.20 -11.22 1.82
N GLU A 21 13.83 -10.44 2.70
CA GLU A 21 13.28 -10.14 4.03
C GLU A 21 11.95 -9.37 3.93
N PHE A 22 11.84 -8.42 2.99
CA PHE A 22 10.57 -7.75 2.71
C PHE A 22 9.49 -8.74 2.26
N THR A 23 9.85 -9.66 1.35
CA THR A 23 8.92 -10.66 0.81
C THR A 23 8.47 -11.64 1.89
N ARG A 24 9.36 -12.03 2.81
CA ARG A 24 8.99 -12.84 3.98
C ARG A 24 7.96 -12.13 4.85
N LEU A 25 8.18 -10.84 5.12
CA LEU A 25 7.29 -10.02 5.93
C LEU A 25 5.87 -9.94 5.34
N VAL A 26 5.75 -9.73 4.03
CA VAL A 26 4.42 -9.57 3.38
C VAL A 26 3.78 -10.87 2.92
N CYS A 27 4.53 -11.98 2.84
CA CYS A 27 4.02 -13.27 2.39
C CYS A 27 4.09 -14.34 3.49
N ALA A 28 5.31 -14.75 3.86
CA ALA A 28 5.54 -15.97 4.63
C ALA A 28 5.21 -15.84 6.13
N LEU A 29 5.27 -14.62 6.67
CA LEU A 29 5.02 -14.33 8.09
C LEU A 29 3.59 -13.87 8.37
N GLU A 30 2.70 -13.98 7.38
CA GLU A 30 1.31 -13.56 7.46
C GLU A 30 0.39 -14.74 7.15
N ARG A 31 -0.81 -14.75 7.75
CA ARG A 31 -1.82 -15.78 7.44
C ARG A 31 -2.27 -15.70 5.98
N ALA A 32 -2.46 -14.48 5.48
CA ALA A 32 -2.74 -14.19 4.09
C ALA A 32 -1.72 -13.13 3.61
N PRO A 33 -1.12 -13.28 2.42
CA PRO A 33 -0.18 -12.29 1.92
C PRO A 33 -0.77 -10.89 1.89
N ARG A 34 -0.06 -9.92 2.49
CA ARG A 34 -0.46 -8.52 2.55
C ARG A 34 -0.24 -7.82 1.22
N VAL A 35 -1.00 -6.77 0.96
CA VAL A 35 -0.77 -5.86 -0.16
C VAL A 35 0.49 -5.04 0.09
N SER A 36 1.35 -4.94 -0.93
CA SER A 36 2.53 -4.06 -0.93
C SER A 36 2.27 -2.82 -1.78
N PHE A 37 2.76 -1.67 -1.35
CA PHE A 37 2.61 -0.39 -2.07
C PHE A 37 3.91 0.03 -2.74
N LEU A 38 3.82 0.37 -4.03
CA LEU A 38 4.90 0.93 -4.80
C LEU A 38 4.72 2.45 -4.96
N HIS A 39 5.67 3.23 -4.45
CA HIS A 39 5.68 4.69 -4.56
C HIS A 39 7.09 5.27 -4.50
N ASP A 40 7.21 6.59 -4.74
CA ASP A 40 8.47 7.32 -4.57
C ASP A 40 8.70 7.69 -3.11
N TYR A 41 9.90 7.37 -2.62
CA TYR A 41 10.39 7.79 -1.31
C TYR A 41 11.80 8.35 -1.47
N LEU A 42 11.97 9.64 -1.16
CA LEU A 42 13.24 10.37 -1.30
C LEU A 42 13.86 10.23 -2.71
N GLY A 43 13.02 10.31 -3.75
CA GLY A 43 13.43 10.23 -5.15
C GLY A 43 13.76 8.82 -5.65
N LYS A 44 13.49 7.77 -4.85
CA LYS A 44 13.68 6.37 -5.23
C LYS A 44 12.37 5.61 -5.14
N LYS A 45 12.11 4.72 -6.10
CA LYS A 45 10.98 3.79 -6.03
C LYS A 45 11.23 2.73 -4.95
N ILE A 46 10.25 2.53 -4.09
CA ILE A 46 10.29 1.54 -3.01
C ILE A 46 9.04 0.65 -3.04
N LEU A 47 9.18 -0.57 -2.53
CA LEU A 47 8.04 -1.37 -2.08
C LEU A 47 7.91 -1.19 -0.58
N SER A 48 6.68 -0.98 -0.11
CA SER A 48 6.41 -0.67 1.28
C SER A 48 5.16 -1.37 1.79
N VAL A 49 5.11 -1.55 3.11
CA VAL A 49 3.95 -2.08 3.82
C VAL A 49 3.88 -1.42 5.20
N GLN A 50 2.71 -0.98 5.61
CA GLN A 50 2.47 -0.57 6.99
C GLN A 50 2.15 -1.84 7.80
N MET A 51 2.90 -2.08 8.87
CA MET A 51 2.71 -3.27 9.71
C MET A 51 2.17 -2.96 11.10
N ASP A 52 2.43 -1.75 11.62
CA ASP A 52 2.13 -1.42 13.01
C ASP A 52 1.85 0.08 13.18
N VAL A 53 1.31 0.46 14.33
CA VAL A 53 1.11 1.84 14.77
C VAL A 53 1.74 2.01 16.16
N LEU A 54 2.83 2.77 16.23
CA LEU A 54 3.53 3.05 17.48
C LEU A 54 3.22 4.47 17.95
N LYS A 55 2.49 4.60 19.06
CA LYS A 55 2.06 5.92 19.61
C LYS A 55 1.41 6.79 18.54
N GLU A 56 0.41 6.24 17.85
CA GLU A 56 -0.32 6.88 16.74
C GLU A 56 0.52 7.16 15.47
N LYS A 57 1.77 6.68 15.41
CA LYS A 57 2.60 6.79 14.21
C LYS A 57 2.59 5.49 13.41
N PRO A 58 2.19 5.52 12.13
CA PRO A 58 2.34 4.36 11.26
C PRO A 58 3.81 3.93 11.14
N ILE A 59 4.10 2.65 11.32
CA ILE A 59 5.41 2.06 11.07
C ILE A 59 5.37 1.36 9.72
N VAL A 60 6.14 1.92 8.78
CA VAL A 60 6.19 1.47 7.39
C VAL A 60 7.53 0.79 7.14
N TYR A 61 7.50 -0.48 6.80
CA TYR A 61 8.68 -1.23 6.38
C TYR A 61 8.84 -1.10 4.86
N TYR A 62 10.07 -1.04 4.37
CA TYR A 62 10.31 -0.91 2.93
C TYR A 62 11.61 -1.54 2.42
N THR A 63 11.63 -1.84 1.12
CA THR A 63 12.83 -2.17 0.34
C THR A 63 12.85 -1.34 -0.95
N HIS A 64 14.02 -1.20 -1.58
CA HIS A 64 14.10 -0.57 -2.89
C HIS A 64 13.52 -1.47 -3.98
N LEU A 65 12.90 -0.87 -4.99
CA LEU A 65 12.42 -1.62 -6.14
C LEU A 65 13.61 -2.13 -6.96
N GLU A 66 13.71 -3.44 -7.13
CA GLU A 66 14.76 -4.06 -7.94
C GLU A 66 14.31 -4.28 -9.39
N ASN A 67 13.04 -4.64 -9.61
CA ASN A 67 12.45 -4.95 -10.91
C ASN A 67 10.97 -4.56 -10.95
N HIS A 68 10.39 -4.44 -12.15
CA HIS A 68 8.96 -4.20 -12.32
C HIS A 68 8.17 -5.52 -12.39
N GLY A 69 6.92 -5.47 -11.91
CA GLY A 69 5.93 -6.52 -12.07
C GLY A 69 4.67 -6.23 -11.25
N HIS A 70 3.78 -7.23 -11.11
CA HIS A 70 2.48 -7.08 -10.45
C HIS A 70 2.44 -7.70 -9.05
N TYR A 71 3.35 -8.62 -8.72
CA TYR A 71 3.35 -9.38 -7.47
C TYR A 71 4.77 -9.62 -6.96
N LEU A 72 4.94 -9.58 -5.64
CA LEU A 72 6.08 -10.17 -4.94
C LEU A 72 5.78 -11.64 -4.68
N CYS A 73 6.65 -12.51 -5.18
CA CYS A 73 6.53 -13.95 -5.11
C CYS A 73 7.52 -14.51 -4.09
N TYR A 74 7.03 -15.27 -3.13
CA TYR A 74 7.84 -16.04 -2.18
C TYR A 74 7.68 -17.53 -2.44
N GLY A 75 8.78 -18.27 -2.42
CA GLY A 75 8.76 -19.72 -2.53
C GLY A 75 10.03 -20.39 -2.02
N LEU A 76 10.01 -21.71 -1.97
CA LEU A 76 11.14 -22.55 -1.61
C LEU A 76 11.60 -23.35 -2.83
N LYS A 77 12.90 -23.31 -3.13
CA LYS A 77 13.51 -24.12 -4.19
C LYS A 77 14.78 -24.77 -3.67
N GLY A 78 14.83 -26.10 -3.69
CA GLY A 78 16.02 -26.85 -3.24
C GLY A 78 16.40 -26.56 -1.78
N GLY A 79 15.41 -26.35 -0.90
CA GLY A 79 15.63 -26.03 0.51
C GLY A 79 16.10 -24.59 0.79
N LYS A 80 16.13 -23.73 -0.23
CA LYS A 80 16.44 -22.30 -0.08
C LYS A 80 15.22 -21.45 -0.39
N GLU A 81 15.07 -20.37 0.35
CA GLU A 81 14.05 -19.36 0.08
C GLU A 81 14.42 -18.53 -1.15
N GLU A 82 13.42 -18.21 -1.96
CA GLU A 82 13.55 -17.34 -3.12
C GLU A 82 12.49 -16.24 -3.06
N SER A 83 12.90 -15.04 -3.47
CA SER A 83 11.99 -13.92 -3.74
C SER A 83 12.16 -13.46 -5.19
N LYS A 84 11.03 -13.19 -5.87
CA LYS A 84 11.00 -12.65 -7.24
C LYS A 84 9.84 -11.68 -7.41
N ILE A 85 10.01 -10.67 -8.26
CA ILE A 85 8.89 -9.85 -8.76
C ILE A 85 8.39 -10.49 -10.05
N VAL A 86 7.07 -10.70 -10.16
CA VAL A 86 6.44 -11.42 -11.27
C VAL A 86 5.13 -10.75 -11.71
N ASP A 87 4.67 -11.06 -12.91
CA ASP A 87 3.44 -10.48 -13.48
C ASP A 87 2.18 -11.30 -13.18
N THR A 88 2.32 -12.58 -12.84
CA THR A 88 1.19 -13.49 -12.63
C THR A 88 1.38 -14.38 -11.40
N THR A 89 0.26 -14.88 -10.86
CA THR A 89 0.21 -15.81 -9.73
C THR A 89 -0.02 -17.26 -10.18
N SER A 90 0.64 -17.67 -11.26
CA SER A 90 0.34 -18.95 -11.94
C SER A 90 0.79 -20.21 -11.19
N ASP A 91 1.71 -20.10 -10.23
CA ASP A 91 2.24 -21.23 -9.48
C ASP A 91 1.65 -21.28 -8.06
N ALA A 92 0.62 -22.11 -7.90
CA ALA A 92 -0.12 -22.24 -6.63
C ALA A 92 0.71 -22.77 -5.45
N SER A 93 1.95 -23.25 -5.69
CA SER A 93 2.86 -23.65 -4.61
C SER A 93 3.56 -22.47 -3.93
N LYS A 94 3.40 -21.26 -4.48
CA LYS A 94 4.06 -20.04 -4.02
C LYS A 94 3.08 -19.07 -3.37
N LEU A 95 3.62 -18.17 -2.56
CA LEU A 95 2.87 -17.07 -1.95
C LEU A 95 3.08 -15.78 -2.73
N TYR A 96 2.02 -15.00 -2.88
CA TYR A 96 2.03 -13.78 -3.68
C TYR A 96 1.45 -12.61 -2.92
N SER A 97 2.27 -11.58 -2.70
CA SER A 97 1.84 -10.27 -2.24
C SER A 97 1.63 -9.37 -3.47
N PRO A 98 0.42 -8.83 -3.71
CA PRO A 98 0.18 -7.95 -4.84
C PRO A 98 0.86 -6.59 -4.63
N ILE A 99 1.31 -6.00 -5.73
CA ILE A 99 1.90 -4.67 -5.76
C ILE A 99 0.84 -3.68 -6.28
N VAL A 100 0.42 -2.77 -5.40
CA VAL A 100 -0.47 -1.63 -5.68
C VAL A 100 0.40 -0.41 -5.96
N ARG A 101 0.20 0.21 -7.11
CA ARG A 101 1.03 1.36 -7.55
C ARG A 101 0.33 2.65 -7.18
N ILE A 102 1.02 3.49 -6.41
CA ILE A 102 0.53 4.81 -6.00
C ILE A 102 1.13 5.84 -6.94
N LYS A 103 0.26 6.61 -7.57
CA LYS A 103 0.62 7.74 -8.42
C LYS A 103 0.93 8.99 -7.61
N SER A 104 0.11 9.29 -6.60
CA SER A 104 0.36 10.40 -5.68
C SER A 104 -0.08 10.06 -4.24
N LEU A 105 0.81 10.31 -3.28
CA LEU A 105 0.51 10.19 -1.85
C LEU A 105 -0.15 11.49 -1.34
N PRO A 106 -1.11 11.41 -0.40
CA PRO A 106 -1.65 12.60 0.25
C PRO A 106 -0.57 13.31 1.06
N LYS A 107 -0.66 14.65 1.16
CA LYS A 107 0.33 15.51 1.85
C LYS A 107 0.58 15.16 3.32
N THR A 108 -0.33 14.41 3.94
CA THR A 108 -0.30 13.88 5.31
C THR A 108 0.48 12.57 5.45
N LEU A 109 0.60 11.80 4.36
CA LEU A 109 1.54 10.67 4.26
C LEU A 109 2.91 11.12 3.72
N GLN A 110 2.98 12.34 3.18
CA GLN A 110 4.21 13.09 2.96
C GLN A 110 4.57 13.89 4.24
N PRO A 111 5.82 14.32 4.45
CA PRO A 111 6.15 15.19 5.59
C PRO A 111 5.41 16.53 5.52
N GLY A 112 4.45 16.79 6.43
CA GLY A 112 3.67 18.04 6.48
C GLY A 112 2.51 18.04 7.52
N ASN A 113 1.87 19.20 7.72
CA ASN A 113 0.81 19.44 8.73
C ASN A 113 -0.61 19.41 8.11
N GLY A 114 -1.25 18.24 7.99
CA GLY A 114 -2.64 18.13 7.54
C GLY A 114 -3.67 18.08 8.68
N THR A 115 -4.83 18.69 8.45
CA THR A 115 -5.99 18.75 9.36
C THR A 115 -6.85 17.49 9.26
N LEU A 116 -7.27 16.95 10.40
CA LEU A 116 -7.51 15.52 10.65
C LEU A 116 -9.01 15.10 10.66
N ASP A 117 -9.84 15.63 9.75
CA ASP A 117 -11.30 15.35 9.77
C ASP A 117 -11.87 14.81 8.44
N ARG A 118 -11.02 14.36 7.49
CA ARG A 118 -11.48 13.90 6.16
C ARG A 118 -10.71 12.66 5.69
N TYR A 119 -11.36 11.86 4.84
CA TYR A 119 -10.67 10.79 4.09
C TYR A 119 -9.50 11.38 3.31
N GLN A 120 -8.34 10.74 3.43
CA GLN A 120 -7.14 11.17 2.72
C GLN A 120 -7.11 10.51 1.34
N PRO A 121 -7.05 11.30 0.24
CA PRO A 121 -7.06 10.73 -1.10
C PRO A 121 -5.71 10.08 -1.40
N ILE A 122 -5.74 8.83 -1.87
CA ILE A 122 -4.59 8.15 -2.47
C ILE A 122 -4.92 7.91 -3.93
N GLU A 123 -4.20 8.56 -4.84
CA GLU A 123 -4.35 8.32 -6.27
C GLU A 123 -3.50 7.12 -6.67
N LEU A 124 -4.14 6.09 -7.20
CA LEU A 124 -3.52 4.89 -7.74
C LEU A 124 -3.17 5.09 -9.21
N GLU A 125 -2.20 4.33 -9.69
CA GLU A 125 -1.73 4.44 -11.08
C GLU A 125 -2.76 3.90 -12.08
N ASP A 126 -3.48 2.83 -11.72
CA ASP A 126 -4.39 2.12 -12.62
C ASP A 126 -5.47 1.29 -11.91
N MET A 127 -6.45 0.81 -12.68
CA MET A 127 -7.52 -0.08 -12.21
C MET A 127 -6.99 -1.43 -11.69
N SER A 128 -5.85 -1.91 -12.18
CA SER A 128 -5.22 -3.13 -11.66
C SER A 128 -4.81 -2.95 -10.20
N SER A 129 -4.26 -1.79 -9.87
CA SER A 129 -3.86 -1.40 -8.51
C SER A 129 -5.09 -1.24 -7.61
N LEU A 130 -6.18 -0.65 -8.11
CA LEU A 130 -7.45 -0.58 -7.36
C LEU A 130 -8.01 -1.97 -7.06
N ALA A 131 -8.05 -2.86 -8.05
CA ALA A 131 -8.55 -4.23 -7.89
C ALA A 131 -7.71 -5.05 -6.90
N LYS A 132 -6.39 -4.84 -6.86
CA LYS A 132 -5.48 -5.55 -5.95
C LYS A 132 -5.66 -5.16 -4.48
N LEU A 133 -6.33 -4.06 -4.15
CA LEU A 133 -6.57 -3.67 -2.75
C LEU A 133 -7.48 -4.64 -2.00
N THR A 134 -8.31 -5.41 -2.72
CA THR A 134 -9.19 -6.41 -2.11
C THR A 134 -8.50 -7.76 -1.88
N TRP A 135 -7.22 -7.88 -2.25
CA TRP A 135 -6.48 -9.13 -2.12
C TRP A 135 -6.32 -9.56 -0.67
N GLY A 136 -6.65 -10.82 -0.38
CA GLY A 136 -6.54 -11.37 0.98
C GLY A 136 -7.61 -10.89 1.96
N MET A 137 -8.58 -10.09 1.51
CA MET A 137 -9.76 -9.73 2.31
C MET A 137 -10.69 -10.94 2.38
N GLU A 138 -11.00 -11.40 3.59
CA GLU A 138 -11.92 -12.54 3.83
C GLU A 138 -13.41 -12.09 3.84
N GLU A 139 -13.71 -10.79 3.86
CA GLU A 139 -15.06 -10.20 3.97
C GLU A 139 -15.64 -9.65 2.64
N ILE A 140 -16.89 -9.15 2.72
CA ILE A 140 -17.67 -8.55 1.63
C ILE A 140 -16.83 -7.55 0.83
N PRO A 141 -16.83 -7.61 -0.52
CA PRO A 141 -16.09 -6.65 -1.33
C PRO A 141 -16.55 -5.22 -1.03
N PHE A 142 -15.60 -4.32 -0.80
CA PHE A 142 -15.92 -2.92 -0.58
C PHE A 142 -16.73 -2.35 -1.76
N PRO A 143 -17.77 -1.54 -1.50
CA PRO A 143 -18.45 -0.85 -2.56
C PRO A 143 -17.48 0.06 -3.31
N LEU A 144 -17.51 -0.01 -4.64
CA LEU A 144 -16.84 0.95 -5.49
C LEU A 144 -17.72 2.18 -5.64
N PHE A 145 -17.12 3.35 -5.40
CA PHE A 145 -17.77 4.63 -5.56
C PHE A 145 -17.26 5.28 -6.83
N LEU A 146 -18.19 5.77 -7.64
CA LEU A 146 -17.92 6.53 -8.85
C LEU A 146 -18.51 7.92 -8.69
N PHE A 147 -17.72 8.96 -8.95
CA PHE A 147 -18.19 10.33 -8.90
C PHE A 147 -17.53 11.23 -9.93
N PRO A 148 -18.26 12.20 -10.51
CA PRO A 148 -17.67 13.20 -11.39
C PRO A 148 -16.79 14.18 -10.58
N HIS A 149 -15.67 14.59 -11.16
CA HIS A 149 -14.73 15.54 -10.57
C HIS A 149 -13.96 16.30 -11.65
N ASN A 150 -14.17 17.62 -11.76
CA ASN A 150 -13.42 18.52 -12.67
C ASN A 150 -13.24 17.94 -14.09
N ASP A 151 -14.37 17.65 -14.76
CA ASP A 151 -14.45 17.06 -16.11
C ASP A 151 -13.88 15.64 -16.26
N LYS A 152 -13.54 14.99 -15.15
CA LYS A 152 -13.10 13.60 -15.06
C LYS A 152 -14.01 12.81 -14.15
N TRP A 153 -13.72 11.53 -14.00
CA TRP A 153 -14.39 10.63 -13.06
C TRP A 153 -13.39 10.03 -12.08
N LEU A 154 -13.79 9.91 -10.82
CA LEU A 154 -13.02 9.22 -9.80
C LEU A 154 -13.76 7.94 -9.46
N ILE A 155 -13.08 6.81 -9.65
CA ILE A 155 -13.55 5.50 -9.18
C ILE A 155 -12.65 5.03 -8.06
N GLY A 156 -13.21 4.60 -6.95
CA GLY A 156 -12.40 4.22 -5.80
C GLY A 156 -13.14 3.56 -4.66
N VAL A 157 -12.39 3.32 -3.60
CA VAL A 157 -12.84 2.65 -2.37
C VAL A 157 -12.47 3.48 -1.16
N PHE A 158 -13.39 3.55 -0.19
CA PHE A 158 -13.08 4.05 1.15
C PHE A 158 -12.62 2.89 2.02
N MET A 159 -11.43 3.01 2.60
CA MET A 159 -10.86 1.95 3.43
C MET A 159 -10.01 2.50 4.57
N ASN A 160 -9.82 1.68 5.60
CA ASN A 160 -8.82 1.90 6.63
C ASN A 160 -7.79 0.76 6.54
N PHE A 161 -6.50 1.08 6.55
CA PHE A 161 -5.46 0.06 6.54
C PHE A 161 -5.22 -0.56 7.93
N ASN A 162 -5.77 0.03 9.00
CA ASN A 162 -5.73 -0.49 10.38
C ASN A 162 -6.99 -0.06 11.14
N ASP A 163 -7.52 -0.88 12.05
CA ASP A 163 -8.81 -0.61 12.73
C ASP A 163 -8.88 0.73 13.48
N GLU A 164 -7.74 1.25 13.98
CA GLU A 164 -7.64 2.53 14.70
C GLU A 164 -6.95 3.63 13.87
N GLY A 165 -6.85 3.46 12.55
CA GLY A 165 -6.04 4.29 11.66
C GLY A 165 -6.76 5.45 10.97
N THR A 166 -6.00 6.19 10.15
CA THR A 166 -6.52 7.19 9.20
C THR A 166 -7.37 6.52 8.13
N SER A 167 -8.50 7.10 7.77
CA SER A 167 -9.31 6.62 6.66
C SER A 167 -8.85 7.21 5.33
N TYR A 168 -8.82 6.38 4.29
CA TYR A 168 -8.35 6.73 2.95
C TYR A 168 -9.44 6.58 1.89
N PHE A 169 -9.35 7.40 0.86
CA PHE A 169 -10.07 7.19 -0.40
C PHE A 169 -9.06 6.83 -1.49
N CYS A 170 -8.90 5.53 -1.74
CA CYS A 170 -8.00 5.00 -2.76
C CYS A 170 -8.72 4.97 -4.10
N HIS A 171 -8.19 5.68 -5.11
CA HIS A 171 -8.94 5.92 -6.34
C HIS A 171 -8.08 5.99 -7.59
N VAL A 172 -8.74 5.82 -8.73
CA VAL A 172 -8.19 6.02 -10.07
C VAL A 172 -8.97 7.16 -10.73
N VAL A 173 -8.26 7.98 -11.51
CA VAL A 173 -8.87 9.03 -12.33
C VAL A 173 -9.15 8.47 -13.72
N LEU A 174 -10.40 8.56 -14.16
CA LEU A 174 -10.86 8.16 -15.50
C LEU A 174 -11.20 9.40 -16.33
N ASP A 175 -10.92 9.34 -17.63
CA ASP A 175 -11.24 10.44 -18.55
C ASP A 175 -12.70 10.41 -19.04
N SER A 176 -13.42 9.30 -18.82
CA SER A 176 -14.84 9.13 -19.16
C SER A 176 -15.56 8.26 -18.14
N ASP A 177 -16.90 8.36 -18.13
CA ASP A 177 -17.77 7.43 -17.40
C ASP A 177 -17.56 6.01 -17.97
N PRO A 178 -17.23 4.99 -17.15
CA PRO A 178 -16.92 3.63 -17.60
C PRO A 178 -18.11 2.82 -18.13
#